data_AF-A0A7W7YX86-F1
#
_entry.id   AF-A0A7W7YX86-F1
#
_cell.length_a   1.000
_cell.length_b   1.000
_cell.length_c   1.000
_cell.angle_alpha   90.00
_cell.angle_beta   90.00
_cell.angle_gamma   90.00
#
_symmetry.space_group_name_H-M   'P 1'
#
loop_
_entity.id
_entity.type
_entity.pdbx_description
1 polymer ?
#
loop_
_entity_poly.entity_id
_entity_poly.type
_entity_poly.pdbx_seq_one_letter_code
_entity_poly.pdbx_strand_id
1 'polypeptide(L)' 'MAETDEIKTERFQMLMDKSTLNAVDDWGFANRVRTRAEAIRKLIRMGLMASNETKEGSVSA' A
#
# COMPACT_ATOMS: atom_id res chain seq x y z
N MET A 1 -19.74 -4.69 -26.29
CA MET A 1 -18.93 -3.63 -25.64
C MET A 1 -18.59 -4.17 -24.26
N ALA A 2 -17.35 -4.59 -24.04
CA ALA A 2 -16.97 -5.31 -22.82
C ALA A 2 -16.95 -4.34 -21.65
N GLU A 3 -17.97 -4.41 -20.80
CA GLU A 3 -17.99 -3.79 -19.49
C GLU A 3 -16.91 -4.51 -18.67
N THR A 4 -15.78 -3.85 -18.47
CA THR A 4 -14.71 -4.34 -17.61
C THR A 4 -15.28 -4.35 -16.20
N ASP A 5 -15.81 -5.51 -15.81
CA ASP A 5 -16.19 -5.82 -14.44
C ASP A 5 -14.89 -5.91 -13.64
N GLU A 6 -14.31 -4.74 -13.34
CA GLU A 6 -13.13 -4.60 -12.52
C GLU A 6 -13.46 -5.25 -11.18
N ILE A 7 -12.88 -6.42 -10.94
CA ILE A 7 -12.79 -6.96 -9.59
C ILE A 7 -12.03 -5.91 -8.78
N LYS A 8 -12.75 -5.06 -8.07
CA LYS A 8 -12.23 -3.89 -7.33
C LYS A 8 -11.19 -4.25 -6.26
N THR A 9 -10.88 -5.53 -6.07
CA THR A 9 -9.88 -6.01 -5.12
C THR A 9 -9.29 -7.33 -5.59
N GLU A 10 -8.07 -7.28 -6.10
CA GLU A 10 -7.26 -8.47 -6.41
C GLU A 10 -6.55 -9.01 -5.16
N ARG A 11 -6.39 -10.33 -5.06
CA ARG A 11 -5.63 -10.95 -3.95
C ARG A 11 -4.13 -10.84 -4.22
N PHE A 12 -3.46 -9.98 -3.48
CA PHE A 12 -2.02 -9.83 -3.53
C PHE A 12 -1.33 -10.78 -2.53
N GLN A 13 -0.62 -11.79 -3.03
CA GLN A 13 0.24 -12.65 -2.21
C GLN A 13 1.70 -12.28 -2.47
N MET A 14 2.43 -11.93 -1.42
CA MET A 14 3.85 -11.57 -1.50
C MET A 14 4.59 -12.25 -0.35
N LEU A 15 5.79 -12.76 -0.63
CA LEU A 15 6.73 -13.18 0.39
C LEU A 15 7.48 -11.94 0.88
N MET A 16 7.39 -11.69 2.18
CA MET A 16 8.10 -10.61 2.88
C MET A 16 8.85 -11.18 4.07
N ASP A 17 9.94 -10.52 4.42
CA ASP A 17 10.67 -10.81 5.64
C ASP A 17 9.78 -10.58 6.87
N LYS A 18 10.04 -11.38 7.91
CA LYS A 18 9.29 -11.30 9.18
C LYS A 18 9.43 -9.93 9.84
N SER A 19 10.58 -9.28 9.72
CA SER A 19 10.83 -7.94 10.26
C SER A 19 9.89 -6.91 9.63
N THR A 20 9.75 -6.92 8.30
CA THR A 20 8.87 -6.00 7.58
C THR A 20 7.41 -6.28 7.88
N LEU A 21 7.03 -7.56 8.00
CA LEU A 21 5.68 -7.94 8.39
C LEU A 21 5.32 -7.39 9.79
N ASN A 22 6.23 -7.55 10.76
CA ASN A 22 6.05 -7.04 12.12
C ASN A 22 5.97 -5.52 12.14
N ALA A 23 6.80 -4.82 11.36
CA ALA A 23 6.76 -3.35 11.29
C ALA A 23 5.41 -2.82 10.76
N VAL A 24 4.82 -3.52 9.78
CA VAL A 24 3.47 -3.20 9.27
C VAL A 24 2.40 -3.44 10.33
N ASP A 25 2.52 -4.55 11.07
CA ASP A 25 1.58 -4.92 12.12
C ASP A 25 1.66 -3.94 13.31
N ASP A 26 2.86 -3.55 13.73
CA ASP A 26 3.10 -2.56 14.79
C ASP A 26 2.55 -1.18 14.38
N TRP A 27 2.80 -0.76 13.14
CA TRP A 27 2.23 0.47 12.60
C TRP A 27 0.70 0.40 12.55
N GLY A 28 0.15 -0.74 12.14
CA GLY A 28 -1.30 -0.98 12.12
C GLY A 28 -1.91 -0.89 13.51
N PHE A 29 -1.27 -1.48 14.52
CA PHE A 29 -1.71 -1.42 15.91
C PHE A 29 -1.69 0.02 16.45
N ALA A 30 -0.60 0.76 16.22
CA ALA A 30 -0.47 2.15 16.62
C ALA A 30 -1.54 3.06 15.97
N ASN A 31 -1.87 2.82 14.70
CA ASN A 31 -2.84 3.60 13.92
C ASN A 31 -4.28 3.03 14.00
N ARG A 32 -4.54 2.06 14.90
CA ARG A 32 -5.84 1.41 15.11
C ARG A 32 -6.46 0.82 13.83
N VAL A 33 -5.61 0.27 12.96
CA VAL A 33 -6.00 -0.34 11.69
C VAL A 33 -6.39 -1.79 11.92
N ARG A 34 -7.55 -2.17 11.41
CA ARG A 34 -8.25 -3.42 11.80
C ARG A 34 -7.71 -4.65 11.05
N THR A 35 -7.07 -4.46 9.90
CA THR A 35 -6.53 -5.55 9.09
C THR A 35 -5.16 -5.21 8.51
N ARG A 36 -4.29 -6.22 8.37
CA ARG A 36 -2.96 -6.06 7.75
C ARG A 36 -3.05 -5.52 6.33
N ALA A 37 -4.02 -5.99 5.53
CA ALA A 37 -4.25 -5.50 4.19
C ALA A 37 -4.63 -4.00 4.16
N GLU A 38 -5.39 -3.52 5.15
CA GLU A 38 -5.68 -2.10 5.28
C GLU A 38 -4.44 -1.31 5.71
N ALA A 39 -3.61 -1.86 6.60
CA ALA A 39 -2.37 -1.22 7.03
C ALA A 39 -1.41 -1.04 5.85
N ILE A 40 -1.21 -2.10 5.06
CA ILE A 40 -0.38 -2.10 3.84
C ILE A 40 -0.91 -1.08 2.83
N ARG A 41 -2.23 -1.06 2.56
CA ARG A 41 -2.82 -0.09 1.62
C ARG A 41 -2.58 1.36 2.05
N LYS A 42 -2.74 1.65 3.34
CA LYS A 42 -2.47 2.97 3.91
C LYS A 42 -1.00 3.34 3.78
N LEU A 43 -0.09 2.43 4.16
CA LEU A 43 1.37 2.65 4.05
C LEU A 43 1.81 2.89 2.61
N ILE A 44 1.29 2.12 1.64
CA ILE A 44 1.55 2.33 0.21
C ILE A 44 1.06 3.71 -0.22
N ARG A 45 -0.16 4.10 0.15
CA ARG A 45 -0.72 5.42 -0.18
C ARG A 45 0.12 6.55 0.42
N MET A 46 0.55 6.42 1.67
CA MET A 46 1.43 7.39 2.33
C MET A 46 2.81 7.47 1.65
N GLY A 47 3.40 6.33 1.30
CA GLY A 47 4.66 6.27 0.58
C GLY A 47 4.57 6.89 -0.82
N LEU A 48 3.46 6.66 -1.52
CA LEU A 48 3.19 7.29 -2.82
C LEU A 48 2.94 8.79 -2.70
N MET A 49 2.25 9.26 -1.66
CA MET A 49 2.06 10.70 -1.42
C MET A 49 3.38 11.39 -1.09
N ALA A 50 4.18 10.82 -0.19
CA ALA A 50 5.50 11.35 0.15
C ALA A 50 6.48 11.32 -1.03
N SER A 51 6.41 10.28 -1.87
CA SER A 51 7.24 10.21 -3.08
C SER A 51 6.75 11.18 -4.16
N ASN A 52 5.44 11.41 -4.27
CA ASN A 52 4.88 12.36 -5.24
C ASN A 52 5.12 13.83 -4.85
N GLU A 53 5.19 14.15 -3.55
CA GLU A 53 5.73 15.44 -3.09
C GLU A 53 7.20 15.62 -3.48
N THR A 54 7.96 14.52 -3.60
CA THR A 54 9.33 14.56 -4.14
C THR A 54 9.35 14.60 -5.68
N LYS A 55 8.22 14.29 -6.34
CA LYS A 55 8.09 14.12 -7.80
C LYS A 55 7.32 15.23 -8.52
N GLU A 56 7.22 16.43 -7.95
CA GLU A 56 7.14 17.65 -8.78
C GLU A 56 8.50 18.01 -9.43
N GLY A 57 9.55 17.20 -9.20
CA GLY A 57 10.91 17.46 -9.69
C GLY A 57 11.61 16.39 -10.53
N SER A 58 10.96 15.29 -10.98
CA SER A 58 11.65 14.41 -11.95
C SER A 58 10.73 13.53 -12.83
N VAL A 59 10.51 14.07 -14.04
CA VAL A 59 10.79 13.43 -15.36
C VAL A 59 9.87 12.24 -15.72
N SER A 60 8.93 12.38 -16.67
CA SER A 60 9.12 12.49 -18.13
C SER A 60 10.11 11.48 -18.71
N ALA A 61 9.69 10.22 -18.86
CA ALA A 61 10.25 9.30 -19.86
C ALA A 61 9.18 8.29 -20.29
#